data_AF-M2BBX6-F1
#
_entry.id   AF-M2BBX6-F1
#
_cell.length_a   1.000
_cell.length_b   1.000
_cell.length_c   1.000
_cell.angle_alpha   90.00
_cell.angle_beta   90.00
_cell.angle_gamma   90.00
#
_symmetry.space_group_name_H-M   'P 1'
#
loop_
_entity.id
_entity.type
_entity.pdbx_description
1 polymer ?
#
loop_
_entity_poly.entity_id
_entity_poly.type
_entity_poly.pdbx_seq_one_letter_code
_entity_poly.pdbx_strand_id
1 'polypeptide(L)'
;MEQAAGLYNYWIVIVLMMTGFYIVLARRNLIKAVIGLNIFQTSVFLLYVTMGKVRGGTAPIIPPEVAEAQAKAMHETGHSEHGTHALGTVSEEIVGAHAAHADLPGADIIYSNPLPSVLMLTAIVVGIATTALALALVVRIREDYGTIEEDRILEIDRADGLPDDDDEDQWIDADTHSLAGSSPDTPTDSESVN
;
A
#
# COMPACT_ATOMS: atom_id res chain seq x y z
N MET A 1 17.35 1.68 28.14
CA MET A 1 15.92 1.30 28.31
C MET A 1 14.99 2.25 27.54
N GLU A 2 15.31 3.54 27.41
CA GLU A 2 14.55 4.55 26.65
C GLU A 2 14.46 4.31 25.12
N GLN A 3 15.48 3.70 24.49
CA GLN A 3 15.48 3.45 23.03
C GLN A 3 14.45 2.38 22.60
N ALA A 4 14.10 1.44 23.48
CA ALA A 4 13.13 0.39 23.18
C ALA A 4 11.70 0.93 23.06
N ALA A 5 11.37 1.97 23.82
CA ALA A 5 10.05 2.61 23.77
C ALA A 5 9.83 3.40 22.47
N GLY A 6 10.90 3.98 21.89
CA GLY A 6 10.84 4.65 20.58
C GLY A 6 10.63 3.67 19.42
N LEU A 7 11.22 2.48 19.51
CA LEU A 7 11.13 1.43 18.46
C LEU A 7 9.85 0.59 18.55
N TYR A 8 9.22 0.50 19.72
CA TYR A 8 8.03 -0.32 19.96
C TYR A 8 6.88 -0.01 18.98
N ASN A 9 6.64 1.27 18.72
CA ASN A 9 5.61 1.70 17.77
C ASN A 9 5.89 1.16 16.36
N TYR A 10 7.13 1.20 15.90
CA TYR A 10 7.50 0.67 14.58
C TYR A 10 7.37 -0.85 14.51
N TRP A 11 7.76 -1.57 15.56
CA TRP A 11 7.63 -3.02 15.62
C TRP A 11 6.16 -3.48 15.53
N ILE A 12 5.26 -2.84 16.28
CA ILE A 12 3.82 -3.15 16.19
C ILE A 12 3.31 -2.88 14.78
N VAL A 13 3.67 -1.73 14.20
CA VAL A 13 3.21 -1.35 12.86
C VAL A 13 3.73 -2.31 11.80
N ILE A 14 5.00 -2.75 11.88
CA ILE A 14 5.56 -3.72 10.94
C ILE A 14 4.85 -5.07 11.06
N VAL A 15 4.60 -5.56 12.28
CA VAL A 15 3.86 -6.82 12.48
C VAL A 15 2.42 -6.70 11.97
N LEU A 16 1.76 -5.56 12.23
CA LEU A 16 0.41 -5.29 11.74
C LEU A 16 0.37 -5.24 10.21
N MET A 17 1.36 -4.58 9.59
CA MET A 17 1.50 -4.47 8.14
C MET A 17 1.75 -5.84 7.50
N MET A 18 2.66 -6.64 8.07
CA MET A 18 2.91 -8.02 7.63
C MET A 18 1.66 -8.88 7.77
N THR A 19 0.90 -8.72 8.85
CA THR A 19 -0.37 -9.44 9.05
C THR A 19 -1.41 -9.05 8.00
N GLY A 20 -1.57 -7.76 7.70
CA GLY A 20 -2.49 -7.29 6.67
C GLY A 20 -2.13 -7.81 5.28
N PHE A 21 -0.86 -7.71 4.91
CA PHE A 21 -0.36 -8.22 3.63
C PHE A 21 -0.47 -9.76 3.54
N TYR A 22 -0.20 -10.47 4.63
CA TYR A 22 -0.38 -11.93 4.71
C TYR A 22 -1.83 -12.34 4.44
N ILE A 23 -2.82 -11.65 5.01
CA ILE A 23 -4.23 -11.96 4.77
C ILE A 23 -4.60 -11.73 3.29
N VAL A 24 -4.04 -10.71 2.63
CA VAL A 24 -4.31 -10.47 1.21
C VAL A 24 -3.78 -11.62 0.34
N LEU A 25 -2.54 -12.07 0.58
CA LEU A 25 -1.92 -13.12 -0.23
C LEU A 25 -2.45 -14.54 0.08
N ALA A 26 -2.85 -14.81 1.32
CA ALA A 26 -3.19 -16.17 1.75
C ALA A 26 -4.67 -16.55 1.56
N ARG A 27 -5.54 -15.62 1.13
CA ARG A 27 -6.99 -15.84 1.11
C ARG A 27 -7.52 -16.00 -0.31
N ARG A 28 -8.06 -17.19 -0.59
CA ARG A 28 -8.83 -17.53 -1.80
C ARG A 28 -10.22 -16.86 -1.87
N ASN A 29 -10.71 -16.31 -0.76
CA ASN A 29 -12.03 -15.67 -0.71
C ASN A 29 -11.90 -14.15 -0.88
N LEU A 30 -12.57 -13.59 -1.90
CA LEU A 30 -12.40 -12.19 -2.30
C LEU A 30 -12.77 -11.20 -1.19
N ILE A 31 -13.84 -11.44 -0.41
CA ILE A 31 -14.19 -10.57 0.74
C ILE A 31 -13.10 -10.56 1.82
N LYS A 32 -12.43 -11.71 2.05
CA LYS A 32 -11.39 -11.80 3.07
C LYS A 32 -10.14 -11.07 2.59
N ALA A 33 -9.86 -11.10 1.29
CA ALA A 33 -8.81 -10.29 0.68
C ALA A 33 -9.08 -8.79 0.82
N VAL A 34 -10.32 -8.31 0.61
CA VAL A 34 -10.69 -6.89 0.82
C VAL A 34 -10.54 -6.47 2.29
N ILE A 35 -10.92 -7.33 3.24
CA ILE A 35 -10.70 -7.07 4.67
C ILE A 35 -9.20 -6.98 4.98
N GLY A 36 -8.39 -7.90 4.44
CA GLY A 36 -6.93 -7.87 4.56
C GLY A 36 -6.33 -6.58 4.00
N LEU A 37 -6.83 -6.12 2.84
CA LEU A 37 -6.40 -4.88 2.20
C LEU A 37 -6.69 -3.65 3.06
N ASN A 38 -7.86 -3.59 3.71
CA ASN A 38 -8.21 -2.50 4.64
C ASN A 38 -7.30 -2.46 5.88
N ILE A 39 -6.96 -3.63 6.42
CA ILE A 39 -6.03 -3.74 7.56
C ILE A 39 -4.62 -3.32 7.13
N PHE A 40 -4.17 -3.75 5.95
CA PHE A 40 -2.89 -3.35 5.38
C PHE A 40 -2.81 -1.83 5.19
N GLN A 41 -3.84 -1.22 4.60
CA GLN A 41 -3.93 0.23 4.39
C GLN A 41 -3.87 1.02 5.71
N THR A 42 -4.62 0.57 6.73
CA THR A 42 -4.60 1.18 8.07
C THR A 42 -3.21 1.10 8.72
N SER A 43 -2.48 0.00 8.47
CA SER A 43 -1.11 -0.18 8.98
C SER A 43 -0.14 0.82 8.35
N VAL A 44 -0.26 1.08 7.04
CA VAL A 44 0.53 2.09 6.35
C VAL A 44 0.24 3.49 6.91
N PHE A 45 -1.02 3.80 7.25
CA PHE A 45 -1.36 5.07 7.89
C PHE A 45 -0.69 5.24 9.25
N LEU A 46 -0.69 4.19 10.08
CA LEU A 46 -0.02 4.23 11.38
C LEU A 46 1.51 4.40 11.25
N LEU A 47 2.14 3.78 10.24
CA LEU A 47 3.55 4.01 9.93
C LEU A 47 3.82 5.49 9.61
N TYR A 48 2.93 6.07 8.81
CA TYR A 48 3.04 7.44 8.33
C TYR A 48 2.87 8.48 9.45
N VAL A 49 1.89 8.27 10.34
CA VAL A 49 1.74 9.08 11.57
C VAL A 49 3.02 9.02 12.41
N THR A 50 3.54 7.81 12.62
CA THR A 50 4.67 7.58 13.53
C THR A 50 5.95 8.25 13.02
N MET A 51 6.20 8.22 11.71
CA MET A 51 7.35 8.90 11.11
C MET A 51 7.17 10.43 11.03
N GLY A 52 5.93 10.92 10.91
CA GLY A 52 5.62 12.34 10.78
C GLY A 52 5.44 13.12 12.09
N LYS A 53 5.26 12.43 13.22
CA LYS A 53 4.98 13.03 14.52
C LYS A 53 6.27 13.58 15.17
N VAL A 54 6.37 14.90 15.24
CA VAL A 54 7.43 15.61 15.97
C VAL A 54 6.96 15.92 17.41
N ARG A 55 7.85 15.78 18.40
CA ARG A 55 7.54 16.12 19.80
C ARG A 55 7.37 17.64 19.94
N GLY A 56 6.26 18.08 20.54
CA GLY A 56 5.97 19.50 20.78
C GLY A 56 5.53 20.30 19.54
N GLY A 57 5.34 19.67 18.38
CA GLY A 57 4.96 20.36 17.14
C GLY A 57 3.50 20.79 17.13
N THR A 58 3.23 22.07 16.93
CA THR A 58 1.88 22.64 16.80
C THR A 58 1.43 22.61 15.34
N ALA A 59 0.12 22.79 15.08
CA ALA A 59 -0.42 22.82 13.71
C ALA A 59 0.25 23.94 12.88
N PRO A 60 0.66 23.68 11.62
CA PRO A 60 1.23 24.68 10.70
C PRO A 60 0.24 25.79 10.28
N ILE A 61 -0.22 26.60 11.23
CA ILE A 61 -1.13 27.73 11.02
C ILE A 61 -0.49 28.95 11.66
N ILE A 62 -0.32 30.02 10.88
CA ILE A 62 0.22 31.29 11.40
C ILE A 62 -0.86 31.94 12.28
N PRO A 63 -0.58 32.21 13.56
CA PRO A 63 -1.52 32.93 14.42
C PRO A 63 -1.70 34.38 13.90
N PRO A 64 -2.93 34.94 13.97
CA PRO A 64 -3.21 36.28 13.45
C PRO A 64 -2.36 37.37 14.13
N GLU A 65 -2.02 37.23 15.41
CA GLU A 65 -1.16 38.17 16.14
C GLU A 65 0.27 38.22 15.57
N VAL A 66 0.81 37.08 15.12
CA VAL A 66 2.13 36.98 14.50
C VAL A 66 2.09 37.51 13.06
N ALA A 67 0.98 37.27 12.35
CA ALA A 67 0.75 37.81 11.01
C ALA A 67 0.63 39.35 11.02
N GLU A 68 -0.05 39.91 12.01
CA GLU A 68 -0.18 41.36 12.20
C GLU A 68 1.15 42.00 12.63
N ALA A 69 1.92 41.36 13.52
CA ALA A 69 3.25 41.83 13.91
C ALA A 69 4.26 41.80 12.76
N GLN A 70 4.24 40.75 11.92
CA GLN A 70 5.06 40.66 10.70
C GLN A 70 4.61 41.69 9.65
N ALA A 71 3.31 41.90 9.46
CA ALA A 71 2.79 42.92 8.55
C ALA A 71 3.15 44.35 8.99
N LYS A 72 3.13 44.63 10.30
CA LYS A 72 3.53 45.92 10.87
C LYS A 72 5.04 46.18 10.72
N ALA A 73 5.87 45.18 10.98
CA ALA A 73 7.32 45.26 10.73
C ALA A 73 7.63 45.52 9.24
N MET A 74 6.87 44.91 8.33
CA MET A 74 7.01 45.12 6.89
C MET A 74 6.57 46.53 6.43
N HIS A 75 5.67 47.19 7.18
CA HIS A 75 5.21 48.56 6.92
C HIS A 75 6.17 49.62 7.50
N GLU A 76 6.91 49.31 8.57
CA GLU A 76 7.89 50.22 9.19
C GLU A 76 9.28 50.20 8.52
N THR A 77 9.62 49.17 7.73
CA THR A 77 10.94 49.03 7.07
C THR A 77 11.06 49.81 5.75
N GLY A 78 10.32 50.91 5.61
CA GLY A 78 10.33 51.76 4.42
C GLY A 78 11.58 52.62 4.26
N HIS A 79 12.45 52.77 5.27
CA HIS A 79 13.70 53.53 5.17
C HIS A 79 14.84 52.89 5.97
N SER A 80 15.96 52.66 5.27
CA SER A 80 17.33 52.42 5.74
C SER A 80 17.76 50.99 6.15
N GLU A 81 18.60 50.44 5.27
CA GLU A 81 19.82 49.61 5.46
C GLU A 81 20.18 49.29 6.93
N HIS A 82 20.55 48.07 7.32
CA HIS A 82 21.68 47.29 6.84
C HIS A 82 21.52 45.84 7.34
N GLY A 83 21.93 44.87 6.52
CA GLY A 83 21.77 43.45 6.78
C GLY A 83 22.61 42.87 7.93
N THR A 84 22.29 41.59 8.19
CA THR A 84 22.89 40.60 9.11
C THR A 84 22.29 40.53 10.52
N HIS A 85 22.03 39.29 10.95
CA HIS A 85 21.39 38.84 12.21
C HIS A 85 19.86 38.74 12.23
N ALA A 86 19.31 37.76 11.50
CA ALA A 86 17.91 37.32 11.68
C ALA A 86 17.79 35.79 11.73
N LEU A 87 18.69 35.14 12.47
CA LEU A 87 18.56 33.73 12.82
C LEU A 87 19.17 33.51 14.19
N GLY A 88 18.35 33.07 15.15
CA GLY A 88 18.79 32.83 16.51
C GLY A 88 18.28 33.90 17.46
N THR A 89 17.16 33.63 18.09
CA THR A 89 17.18 32.82 19.31
C THR A 89 15.82 32.97 19.87
N VAL A 90 15.01 31.92 19.74
CA VAL A 90 14.02 31.81 20.76
C VAL A 90 13.64 30.40 21.11
N SER A 91 13.89 30.07 22.36
CA SER A 91 13.52 28.80 22.95
C SER A 91 12.75 29.12 24.22
N GLU A 92 11.65 28.38 24.40
CA GLU A 92 11.21 27.80 25.68
C GLU A 92 10.08 28.43 26.52
N GLU A 93 9.17 29.27 26.00
CA GLU A 93 7.90 29.45 26.73
C GLU A 93 6.74 29.79 25.78
N ILE A 94 5.55 29.23 26.04
CA ILE A 94 4.25 29.42 25.36
C ILE A 94 4.19 28.88 23.88
N VAL A 95 3.35 27.95 23.41
CA VAL A 95 1.91 27.73 23.63
C VAL A 95 1.53 26.29 23.15
N GLY A 96 1.49 25.32 24.06
CA GLY A 96 0.37 24.36 24.08
C GLY A 96 -0.64 24.89 25.09
N ALA A 97 -1.84 24.33 25.22
CA ALA A 97 -2.49 24.42 26.53
C ALA A 97 -1.50 23.81 27.55
N HIS A 98 -0.84 24.55 28.45
CA HIS A 98 -1.15 25.85 29.04
C HIS A 98 -0.66 27.10 28.28
N ALA A 99 -1.59 28.00 27.99
CA ALA A 99 -1.28 29.43 28.03
C ALA A 99 -0.73 29.73 29.44
N ALA A 100 0.58 29.86 29.56
CA ALA A 100 1.23 30.40 30.73
C ALA A 100 2.26 31.43 30.25
N HIS A 101 2.00 32.65 30.67
CA HIS A 101 2.84 33.83 30.67
C HIS A 101 3.08 34.58 29.37
N ALA A 102 2.33 35.68 29.26
CA ALA A 102 2.70 36.90 28.59
C ALA A 102 4.21 37.22 28.54
N ASP A 103 4.59 37.84 27.42
CA ASP A 103 5.62 38.85 27.24
C ASP A 103 7.08 38.43 27.42
N LEU A 104 7.71 37.86 26.37
CA LEU A 104 9.14 38.06 26.11
C LEU A 104 9.49 38.06 24.60
N PRO A 105 10.47 38.87 24.19
CA PRO A 105 10.92 39.02 22.81
C PRO A 105 11.57 37.75 22.28
N GLY A 106 10.97 37.24 21.21
CA GLY A 106 11.28 35.98 20.56
C GLY A 106 10.37 34.84 21.06
N ALA A 107 9.78 34.00 20.20
CA ALA A 107 9.20 32.70 20.54
C ALA A 107 9.41 31.69 19.38
N ASP A 108 10.20 30.62 19.61
CA ASP A 108 10.50 29.44 18.76
C ASP A 108 9.25 28.58 18.61
N ILE A 109 8.26 29.02 17.83
CA ILE A 109 7.10 28.18 17.53
C ILE A 109 7.54 27.01 16.65
N ILE A 110 7.59 25.81 17.24
CA ILE A 110 7.90 24.57 16.54
C ILE A 110 6.64 24.06 15.85
N TYR A 111 6.64 24.07 14.52
CA TYR A 111 5.55 23.52 13.72
C TYR A 111 5.77 22.02 13.43
N SER A 112 4.68 21.27 13.35
CA SER A 112 4.69 19.89 12.86
C SER A 112 5.02 19.81 11.36
N ASN A 113 5.57 18.69 10.89
CA ASN A 113 5.88 18.49 9.47
C ASN A 113 4.57 18.47 8.65
N PRO A 114 4.40 19.34 7.64
CA PRO A 114 3.18 19.39 6.82
C PRO A 114 3.12 18.28 5.76
N LEU A 115 4.25 17.64 5.43
CA LEU A 115 4.27 16.60 4.39
C LEU A 115 3.44 15.37 4.79
N PRO A 116 3.59 14.82 6.01
CA PRO A 116 2.87 13.61 6.39
C PRO A 116 1.36 13.81 6.50
N SER A 117 0.89 14.98 6.92
CA SER A 117 -0.55 15.23 7.12
C SER A 117 -1.31 15.32 5.80
N VAL A 118 -0.74 15.99 4.79
CA VAL A 118 -1.38 16.11 3.46
C VAL A 118 -1.38 14.77 2.74
N LEU A 119 -0.25 14.06 2.77
CA LEU A 119 -0.11 12.76 2.11
C LEU A 119 -1.00 11.68 2.77
N MET A 120 -1.34 11.85 4.05
CA MET A 120 -2.35 11.02 4.72
C MET A 120 -3.76 11.31 4.23
N LEU A 121 -4.14 12.58 4.08
CA LEU A 121 -5.47 12.97 3.60
C LEU A 121 -5.74 12.42 2.20
N THR A 122 -4.77 12.53 1.30
CA THR A 122 -4.89 11.97 -0.05
C THR A 122 -4.95 10.45 -0.03
N ALA A 123 -4.12 9.80 0.80
CA ALA A 123 -4.11 8.34 0.91
C ALA A 123 -5.40 7.78 1.52
N ILE A 124 -6.07 8.50 2.43
CA ILE A 124 -7.38 8.11 2.97
C ILE A 124 -8.44 8.14 1.86
N VAL A 125 -8.49 9.21 1.06
CA VAL A 125 -9.47 9.32 -0.03
C VAL A 125 -9.27 8.24 -1.09
N VAL A 126 -8.01 8.04 -1.51
CA VAL A 126 -7.66 6.96 -2.45
C VAL A 126 -8.03 5.61 -1.87
N GLY A 127 -7.74 5.37 -0.59
CA GLY A 127 -8.02 4.12 0.08
C GLY A 127 -9.51 3.78 0.25
N ILE A 128 -10.35 4.78 0.53
CA ILE A 128 -11.80 4.61 0.55
C ILE A 128 -12.31 4.32 -0.87
N ALA A 129 -11.78 5.02 -1.88
CA ALA A 129 -12.17 4.81 -3.29
C ALA A 129 -11.78 3.41 -3.79
N THR A 130 -10.56 2.94 -3.51
CA THR A 130 -10.12 1.59 -3.90
C THR A 130 -10.88 0.51 -3.15
N THR A 131 -11.22 0.72 -1.87
CA THR A 131 -12.08 -0.21 -1.12
C THR A 131 -13.49 -0.28 -1.70
N ALA A 132 -14.08 0.86 -2.04
CA ALA A 132 -15.39 0.90 -2.68
C ALA A 132 -15.38 0.19 -4.04
N LEU A 133 -14.35 0.44 -4.85
CA LEU A 133 -14.15 -0.24 -6.14
C LEU A 133 -13.96 -1.75 -5.96
N ALA A 134 -13.13 -2.17 -5.00
CA ALA A 134 -12.90 -3.59 -4.72
C ALA A 134 -14.19 -4.30 -4.31
N LEU A 135 -14.99 -3.69 -3.43
CA LEU A 135 -16.30 -4.25 -3.05
C LEU A 135 -17.28 -4.29 -4.23
N ALA A 136 -17.32 -3.22 -5.04
CA ALA A 136 -18.15 -3.20 -6.24
C ALA A 136 -17.76 -4.32 -7.22
N LEU A 137 -16.45 -4.55 -7.41
CA LEU A 137 -15.93 -5.65 -8.22
C LEU A 137 -16.34 -7.01 -7.64
N VAL A 138 -16.22 -7.21 -6.32
CA VAL A 138 -16.62 -8.46 -5.68
C VAL A 138 -18.13 -8.73 -5.80
N VAL A 139 -18.96 -7.69 -5.65
CA VAL A 139 -20.41 -7.82 -5.87
C VAL A 139 -20.69 -8.19 -7.33
N ARG A 140 -20.03 -7.54 -8.28
CA ARG A 140 -20.19 -7.81 -9.71
C ARG A 140 -19.79 -9.25 -10.06
N ILE A 141 -18.65 -9.71 -9.57
CA ILE A 141 -18.19 -11.09 -9.74
C ILE A 141 -19.19 -12.08 -9.16
N ARG A 142 -19.76 -11.79 -7.98
CA ARG A 142 -20.76 -12.65 -7.36
C ARG A 142 -22.06 -12.71 -8.17
N GLU A 143 -22.46 -11.62 -8.82
CA GLU A 143 -23.64 -11.59 -9.70
C GLU A 143 -23.44 -12.44 -10.96
N ASP A 144 -22.23 -12.38 -11.56
CA ASP A 144 -21.93 -13.08 -12.82
C ASP A 144 -21.57 -14.57 -12.60
N TYR A 145 -20.78 -14.91 -11.56
CA TYR A 145 -20.31 -16.28 -11.27
C TYR A 145 -21.10 -17.00 -10.16
N GLY A 146 -21.94 -16.31 -9.39
CA GLY A 146 -22.69 -16.87 -8.26
C GLY A 146 -21.85 -17.21 -7.02
N THR A 147 -20.53 -17.01 -7.06
CA THR A 147 -19.59 -17.32 -5.98
C THR A 147 -18.59 -16.19 -5.73
N ILE A 148 -17.94 -16.22 -4.57
CA ILE A 148 -16.94 -15.26 -4.10
C ILE A 148 -15.58 -15.93 -3.81
N GLU A 149 -15.51 -17.24 -4.04
CA GLU A 149 -14.31 -18.06 -3.86
C GLU A 149 -13.57 -18.14 -5.20
N GLU A 150 -12.32 -17.67 -5.20
CA GLU A 150 -11.46 -17.58 -6.37
C GLU A 150 -11.25 -18.93 -7.05
N ASP A 151 -11.03 -19.99 -6.26
CA ASP A 151 -10.80 -21.35 -6.79
C ASP A 151 -11.97 -21.83 -7.66
N ARG A 152 -13.20 -21.47 -7.30
CA ARG A 152 -14.42 -21.86 -8.03
C ARG A 152 -14.63 -21.01 -9.28
N ILE A 153 -14.24 -19.74 -9.22
CA ILE A 153 -14.29 -18.83 -10.38
C ILE A 153 -13.34 -19.34 -11.46
N LEU A 154 -12.11 -19.69 -11.09
CA LEU A 154 -11.10 -20.23 -12.02
C LEU A 154 -11.52 -21.56 -12.64
N GLU A 155 -12.23 -22.41 -11.89
CA GLU A 155 -12.75 -23.68 -12.39
C GLU A 155 -13.87 -23.47 -13.43
N ILE A 156 -14.77 -22.52 -13.20
CA ILE A 156 -15.84 -22.17 -14.16
C ILE A 156 -15.23 -21.56 -15.43
N ASP A 157 -14.26 -20.67 -15.29
CA ASP A 157 -13.60 -20.01 -16.44
C ASP A 157 -12.84 -21.02 -17.32
N ARG A 158 -12.16 -21.99 -16.71
CA ARG A 158 -11.52 -23.11 -17.43
C ARG A 158 -12.56 -24.00 -18.14
N ALA A 159 -13.73 -24.22 -17.55
CA ALA A 159 -14.77 -25.06 -18.14
C ALA A 159 -15.49 -24.40 -19.33
N ASP A 160 -15.58 -23.07 -19.34
CA ASP A 160 -16.17 -22.27 -20.44
C ASP A 160 -15.14 -21.87 -21.51
N GLY A 161 -13.84 -21.96 -21.19
CA GLY A 161 -12.73 -21.89 -22.13
C GLY A 161 -12.55 -23.19 -22.91
N LEU A 162 -12.23 -23.08 -24.20
CA LEU A 162 -11.86 -24.22 -25.06
C LEU A 162 -10.83 -25.13 -24.34
N PRO A 163 -10.87 -26.47 -24.57
CA PRO A 163 -10.03 -27.43 -23.86
C PRO A 163 -8.56 -27.00 -23.87
N ASP A 164 -7.95 -26.98 -22.68
CA ASP A 164 -6.53 -26.70 -22.48
C ASP A 164 -5.71 -27.70 -23.33
N ASP A 165 -4.76 -27.17 -24.09
CA ASP A 165 -3.71 -27.90 -24.82
C ASP A 165 -2.76 -28.70 -23.87
N ASP A 166 -3.13 -28.89 -22.60
CA ASP A 166 -2.40 -29.72 -21.63
C ASP A 166 -2.68 -31.24 -21.85
N ASP A 167 -3.62 -31.59 -22.73
CA ASP A 167 -3.82 -32.96 -23.26
C ASP A 167 -3.19 -33.15 -24.67
N GLU A 168 -2.22 -32.32 -25.09
CA GLU A 168 -1.49 -32.53 -26.37
C GLU A 168 -0.81 -33.91 -26.44
N ASP A 169 -0.46 -34.50 -25.29
CA ASP A 169 0.13 -35.85 -25.24
C ASP A 169 -0.93 -36.96 -25.46
N GLN A 170 -2.22 -36.69 -25.27
CA GLN A 170 -3.27 -37.71 -25.41
C GLN A 170 -3.74 -37.91 -26.86
N TRP A 171 -3.57 -36.91 -27.73
CA TRP A 171 -3.98 -37.01 -29.14
C TRP A 171 -2.96 -37.74 -30.03
N ILE A 172 -1.69 -37.80 -29.62
CA ILE A 172 -0.61 -38.45 -30.38
C ILE A 172 -0.64 -39.99 -30.23
N ASP A 173 -1.15 -40.51 -29.11
CA ASP A 173 -1.09 -41.95 -28.81
C ASP A 173 -2.26 -42.76 -29.40
N ALA A 174 -3.35 -42.11 -29.80
CA ALA A 174 -4.54 -42.78 -30.32
C ALA A 174 -4.31 -43.41 -31.71
N ASP A 175 -3.49 -42.80 -32.55
CA ASP A 175 -3.27 -43.24 -33.93
C ASP A 175 -1.99 -44.07 -34.11
N THR A 176 -1.05 -43.96 -33.16
CA THR A 176 0.30 -44.54 -33.29
C THR A 176 0.39 -45.98 -32.75
N HIS A 177 -0.56 -46.43 -31.92
CA HIS A 177 -0.58 -47.79 -31.37
C HIS A 177 -1.30 -48.83 -32.26
N SER A 178 -1.96 -48.42 -33.34
CA SER A 178 -2.63 -49.32 -34.29
C SER A 178 -1.68 -49.92 -35.35
N LEU A 179 -0.51 -49.30 -35.57
CA LEU A 179 0.38 -49.65 -36.69
C LEU A 179 1.59 -50.54 -36.33
N ALA A 180 1.76 -50.93 -35.06
CA ALA A 180 2.87 -51.76 -34.62
C ALA A 180 2.41 -53.18 -34.24
N GLY A 181 1.93 -53.95 -35.22
CA GLY A 181 1.35 -55.26 -34.95
C GLY A 181 1.29 -56.25 -36.11
N SER A 182 2.26 -56.24 -37.03
CA SER A 182 2.54 -57.43 -37.87
C SER A 182 3.93 -57.33 -38.48
N SER A 183 4.90 -58.02 -37.87
CA SER A 183 6.22 -58.26 -38.45
C SER A 183 6.10 -59.02 -39.77
N PRO A 184 6.68 -58.53 -40.87
CA PRO A 184 6.91 -59.34 -42.07
C PRO A 184 8.18 -60.18 -41.88
N ASP A 185 8.06 -61.49 -42.13
CA ASP A 185 9.14 -62.46 -42.12
C ASP A 185 10.35 -62.03 -42.98
N THR A 186 11.55 -62.30 -42.47
CA THR A 186 12.83 -62.10 -43.17
C THR A 186 12.99 -63.09 -44.32
N PRO A 187 13.52 -62.68 -45.49
CA PRO A 187 13.74 -63.56 -46.63
C PRO A 187 15.05 -64.37 -46.46
N THR A 188 14.97 -65.68 -46.62
CA THR A 188 16.15 -66.54 -46.82
C THR A 188 16.12 -67.13 -48.22
N ASP A 189 17.09 -66.72 -49.02
CA ASP A 189 17.40 -67.22 -50.36
C ASP A 189 17.62 -68.74 -50.39
N SER A 190 17.23 -69.39 -51.49
CA SER A 190 18.11 -70.28 -52.25
C SER A 190 17.45 -70.78 -53.52
N GLU A 191 18.14 -70.50 -54.61
CA GLU A 191 18.05 -71.14 -55.92
C GLU A 191 18.01 -72.67 -55.85
N SER A 192 17.36 -73.29 -56.85
CA SER A 192 17.88 -74.35 -57.72
C SER A 192 16.75 -75.31 -58.15
N VAL A 193 16.40 -75.31 -59.45
CA VAL A 193 16.80 -76.32 -60.45
C VAL A 193 15.89 -77.56 -60.45
N ASN A 194 15.25 -77.72 -61.61
CA ASN A 194 14.55 -78.87 -62.18
C ASN A 194 13.21 -79.32 -61.57
#